data_AF-G7VGU2-F1
#
_entry.id   AF-G7VGU2-F1
#
_cell.length_a   1.000
_cell.length_b   1.000
_cell.length_c   1.000
_cell.angle_alpha   90.00
_cell.angle_beta   90.00
_cell.angle_gamma   90.00
#
_symmetry.space_group_name_H-M   'P 1'
#
loop_
_entity.id
_entity.type
_entity.pdbx_description
1 polymer ?
#
loop_
_entity_poly.entity_id
_entity_poly.type
_entity_poly.pdbx_seq_one_letter_code
_entity_poly.pdbx_strand_id
1 'polypeptide(L)'
;MAFVWRALGNPARVVKPLGGSPGSGLLIVDFPAFQLTDRRHLAELLRCNFVIYVADEDYQTLASVEVVHAIVRKPVLGVVLNKVIKRPGRDFLRQYGRLGEIHVVRFDEKMAVHRAVGVPPYRVRSIATLDMAKAAVELYKCANAGKR
;
A
#
# COMPACT_ATOMS: atom_id res chain seq x y z
N MET A 1 12.92 15.71 -29.66
CA MET A 1 12.78 14.80 -28.50
C MET A 1 11.36 14.95 -27.97
N ALA A 2 10.55 13.90 -27.94
CA ALA A 2 9.15 13.99 -27.50
C ALA A 2 9.02 13.38 -26.10
N PHE A 3 8.51 14.17 -25.15
CA PHE A 3 8.16 13.69 -23.82
C PHE A 3 6.66 13.40 -23.81
N VAL A 4 6.30 12.12 -23.86
CA VAL A 4 4.89 11.68 -23.79
C VAL A 4 4.54 11.47 -22.34
N TRP A 5 3.58 12.24 -21.84
CA TRP A 5 3.03 12.09 -20.49
C TRP A 5 1.65 11.45 -20.60
N ARG A 6 1.38 10.39 -19.84
CA ARG A 6 0.04 9.84 -19.67
C ARG A 6 -0.57 10.44 -18.41
N ALA A 7 -1.72 11.09 -18.53
CA ALA A 7 -2.49 11.52 -17.38
C ALA A 7 -3.07 10.29 -16.64
N LEU A 8 -2.78 10.19 -15.35
CA LEU A 8 -3.34 9.18 -14.46
C LEU A 8 -4.76 9.61 -14.05
N GLY A 9 -5.74 9.32 -14.91
CA GLY A 9 -7.18 9.29 -14.62
C GLY A 9 -7.74 10.26 -13.55
N ASN A 10 -8.58 9.72 -12.65
CA ASN A 10 -9.20 10.45 -11.54
C ASN A 10 -8.16 10.87 -10.48
N PRO A 11 -8.23 12.07 -9.90
CA PRO A 11 -7.31 12.46 -8.85
C PRO A 11 -7.37 11.47 -7.67
N ALA A 12 -6.20 11.07 -7.18
CA ALA A 12 -6.06 10.31 -5.94
C ALA A 12 -5.69 11.24 -4.79
N ARG A 13 -6.33 11.06 -3.63
CA ARG A 13 -6.04 11.83 -2.42
C ARG A 13 -5.83 10.91 -1.24
N VAL A 14 -4.74 11.12 -0.50
CA VAL A 14 -4.51 10.46 0.78
C VAL A 14 -5.27 11.19 1.88
N VAL A 15 -6.06 10.46 2.65
CA VAL A 15 -6.86 10.96 3.77
C VAL A 15 -6.62 10.11 5.01
N LYS A 16 -6.88 10.68 6.18
CA LYS A 16 -6.91 9.91 7.43
C LYS A 16 -8.29 9.29 7.64
N PRO A 17 -8.41 8.13 8.29
CA PRO A 17 -9.68 7.41 8.45
C PRO A 17 -10.82 8.24 9.05
N LEU A 18 -10.49 9.23 9.89
CA LEU A 18 -11.47 10.07 10.59
C LEU A 18 -11.38 11.55 10.17
N GLY A 19 -10.72 11.84 9.05
CA GLY A 19 -10.58 13.20 8.48
C GLY A 19 -11.73 13.54 7.51
N GLY A 20 -12.26 14.77 7.60
CA GLY A 20 -13.51 15.18 6.95
C GLY A 20 -13.55 15.23 5.41
N SER A 21 -14.81 15.29 4.95
CA SER A 21 -15.42 15.39 3.61
C SER A 21 -14.89 14.55 2.44
N PRO A 22 -15.74 13.69 1.83
CA PRO A 22 -15.40 12.97 0.61
C PRO A 22 -15.33 13.94 -0.57
N GLY A 23 -14.11 14.19 -1.05
CA GLY A 23 -13.92 14.78 -2.37
C GLY A 23 -14.27 13.78 -3.47
N SER A 24 -14.52 14.27 -4.68
CA SER A 24 -14.61 13.41 -5.86
C SER A 24 -13.22 12.81 -6.17
N GLY A 25 -13.17 11.52 -6.50
CA GLY A 25 -11.93 10.83 -6.90
C GLY A 25 -11.66 9.53 -6.15
N LEU A 26 -10.42 9.04 -6.24
CA LEU A 26 -9.95 7.88 -5.50
C LEU A 26 -9.44 8.34 -4.12
N LEU A 27 -10.06 7.88 -3.05
CA LEU A 27 -9.62 8.17 -1.69
C LEU A 27 -8.73 7.03 -1.19
N ILE A 28 -7.50 7.37 -0.81
CA ILE A 28 -6.55 6.45 -0.19
C ILE A 28 -6.59 6.72 1.31
N VAL A 29 -7.15 5.79 2.07
CA VAL A 29 -7.26 5.93 3.53
C VAL A 29 -6.02 5.32 4.18
N ASP A 30 -5.21 6.17 4.81
CA ASP A 30 -3.98 5.75 5.50
C ASP A 30 -4.26 5.47 6.98
N PHE A 31 -4.45 4.18 7.30
CA PHE A 31 -4.73 3.73 8.66
C PHE A 31 -3.46 3.70 9.52
N PRO A 32 -3.49 4.21 10.77
CA PRO A 32 -2.44 3.93 11.73
C PRO A 32 -2.45 2.45 12.12
N ALA A 33 -1.43 1.99 12.84
CA ALA A 33 -1.54 0.72 13.54
C ALA A 33 -2.70 0.82 14.56
N PHE A 34 -3.68 -0.08 14.46
CA PHE A 34 -4.85 -0.09 15.34
C PHE A 34 -5.21 -1.54 15.73
N GLN A 35 -5.92 -1.68 16.85
CA GLN A 35 -6.44 -2.98 17.29
C GLN A 35 -7.82 -3.22 16.69
N LEU A 36 -8.17 -4.47 16.42
CA LEU A 36 -9.51 -4.83 15.89
C LEU A 36 -10.65 -4.48 16.85
N THR A 37 -10.35 -4.27 18.12
CA THR A 37 -11.29 -3.76 19.14
C THR A 37 -11.59 -2.27 18.99
N ASP A 38 -10.77 -1.52 18.24
CA ASP A 38 -11.05 -0.13 17.86
C ASP A 38 -12.14 -0.10 16.79
N ARG A 39 -13.38 0.00 17.27
CA ARG A 39 -14.59 -0.02 16.46
C ARG A 39 -14.63 1.10 15.42
N ARG A 40 -14.01 2.26 15.67
CA ARG A 40 -14.06 3.40 14.74
C ARG A 40 -13.18 3.14 13.53
N HIS A 41 -11.94 2.70 13.76
CA HIS A 41 -11.03 2.35 12.67
C HIS A 41 -11.51 1.12 11.90
N LEU A 42 -12.02 0.10 12.59
CA LEU A 42 -12.58 -1.07 11.93
C LEU A 42 -13.80 -0.72 11.06
N ALA A 43 -14.72 0.10 11.57
CA ALA A 43 -15.89 0.53 10.80
C ALA A 43 -15.48 1.26 9.52
N GLU A 44 -14.48 2.15 9.58
CA GLU A 44 -14.00 2.86 8.39
C GLU A 44 -13.29 1.93 7.41
N LEU A 45 -12.49 0.98 7.89
CA LEU A 45 -11.84 -0.02 7.03
C LEU A 45 -12.88 -0.86 6.26
N LEU A 46 -13.98 -1.23 6.91
CA LEU A 46 -15.07 -1.98 6.30
C LEU A 46 -15.84 -1.19 5.22
N ARG A 47 -15.76 0.15 5.25
CA ARG A 47 -16.34 1.04 4.24
C ARG A 47 -15.45 1.19 3.01
N CYS A 48 -14.17 0.81 3.08
CA CYS A 48 -13.31 0.80 1.92
C CYS A 48 -13.80 -0.22 0.88
N ASN A 49 -13.74 0.15 -0.40
CA ASN A 49 -14.10 -0.73 -1.52
C ASN A 49 -13.03 -1.80 -1.76
N PHE A 50 -11.78 -1.44 -1.50
CA PHE A 50 -10.59 -2.23 -1.77
C PHE A 50 -9.61 -2.13 -0.61
N VAL A 51 -8.71 -3.11 -0.49
CA VAL A 51 -7.63 -3.11 0.49
C VAL A 51 -6.28 -3.23 -0.21
N ILE A 52 -5.28 -2.55 0.35
CA ILE A 52 -3.87 -2.73 0.03
C ILE A 52 -3.18 -3.14 1.32
N TYR A 53 -2.48 -4.27 1.33
CA TYR A 53 -1.68 -4.67 2.48
C TYR A 53 -0.25 -4.17 2.30
N VAL A 54 0.27 -3.44 3.26
CA VAL A 54 1.71 -3.11 3.34
C VAL A 54 2.29 -3.99 4.43
N ALA A 55 3.19 -4.90 4.07
CA ALA A 55 3.66 -5.97 4.95
C ALA A 55 5.17 -6.14 4.85
N ASP A 56 5.82 -6.51 5.96
CA ASP A 56 7.23 -6.88 6.01
C ASP A 56 7.36 -8.44 5.95
N GLU A 57 8.58 -8.95 5.72
CA GLU A 57 8.88 -10.39 5.63
C GLU A 57 9.03 -11.04 7.01
N ASP A 58 7.95 -11.04 7.79
CA ASP A 58 7.91 -11.68 9.10
C ASP A 58 6.55 -12.34 9.39
N TYR A 59 6.55 -13.37 10.24
CA TYR A 59 5.36 -14.16 10.53
C TYR A 59 4.32 -13.42 11.39
N GLN A 60 4.71 -12.40 12.17
CA GLN A 60 3.77 -11.65 12.99
C GLN A 60 2.94 -10.70 12.11
N THR A 61 3.58 -10.06 11.14
CA THR A 61 2.91 -9.25 10.13
C THR A 61 2.01 -10.12 9.26
N LEU A 62 2.47 -11.31 8.83
CA LEU A 62 1.65 -12.24 8.06
C LEU A 62 0.38 -12.63 8.82
N ALA A 63 0.51 -13.06 10.09
CA ALA A 63 -0.64 -13.41 10.92
C ALA A 63 -1.61 -12.24 11.09
N SER A 64 -1.09 -11.02 11.27
CA SER A 64 -1.91 -9.81 11.39
C SER A 64 -2.70 -9.53 10.11
N VAL A 65 -2.05 -9.65 8.94
CA VAL A 65 -2.70 -9.51 7.64
C VAL A 65 -3.79 -10.57 7.44
N GLU A 66 -3.52 -11.84 7.77
CA GLU A 66 -4.49 -12.93 7.65
C GLU A 66 -5.75 -12.69 8.50
N VAL A 67 -5.58 -12.26 9.76
CA VAL A 67 -6.70 -11.94 10.65
C VAL A 67 -7.51 -10.76 10.10
N VAL A 68 -6.85 -9.68 9.68
CA VAL A 68 -7.54 -8.51 9.09
C VAL A 68 -8.28 -8.92 7.82
N HIS A 69 -7.65 -9.72 6.95
CA HIS A 69 -8.26 -10.17 5.71
C HIS A 69 -9.50 -11.04 5.94
N ALA A 70 -9.43 -11.96 6.90
CA ALA A 70 -10.55 -12.83 7.25
C ALA A 70 -11.79 -12.04 7.73
N ILE A 71 -11.59 -10.89 8.37
CA ILE A 71 -12.64 -9.99 8.85
C ILE A 71 -13.16 -9.08 7.73
N VAL A 72 -12.25 -8.46 6.98
CA VAL A 72 -12.60 -7.42 6.02
C VAL A 72 -13.23 -7.98 4.75
N ARG A 73 -12.73 -9.13 4.25
CA ARG A 73 -13.25 -9.86 3.07
C ARG A 73 -13.51 -8.97 1.84
N LYS A 74 -12.69 -7.94 1.65
CA LYS A 74 -12.75 -7.05 0.48
C LYS A 74 -11.76 -7.51 -0.59
N PRO A 75 -11.99 -7.15 -1.87
CA PRO A 75 -11.01 -7.34 -2.92
C PRO A 75 -9.68 -6.65 -2.56
N VAL A 76 -8.59 -7.38 -2.68
CA VAL A 76 -7.23 -6.88 -2.43
C VAL A 76 -6.67 -6.38 -3.76
N LEU A 77 -6.26 -5.11 -3.82
CA LEU A 77 -5.60 -4.56 -5.02
C LEU A 77 -4.18 -5.06 -5.18
N GLY A 78 -3.51 -5.31 -4.06
CA GLY A 78 -2.19 -5.92 -4.03
C GLY A 78 -1.58 -5.90 -2.63
N VAL A 79 -0.44 -6.58 -2.50
CA VAL A 79 0.39 -6.61 -1.31
C VAL A 79 1.71 -5.92 -1.62
N VAL A 80 2.03 -4.85 -0.88
CA VAL A 80 3.32 -4.19 -0.92
C VAL A 80 4.23 -4.88 0.10
N LEU A 81 5.11 -5.76 -0.38
CA LEU A 81 6.11 -6.42 0.45
C LEU A 81 7.30 -5.48 0.64
N ASN A 82 7.40 -4.93 1.83
CA ASN A 82 8.24 -3.79 2.16
C ASN A 82 9.53 -4.21 2.88
N LYS A 83 10.55 -3.35 2.80
CA LYS A 83 11.89 -3.54 3.39
C LYS A 83 12.56 -4.87 3.03
N VAL A 84 12.34 -5.39 1.82
CA VAL A 84 12.95 -6.65 1.39
C VAL A 84 14.47 -6.51 1.30
N ILE A 85 15.20 -7.35 2.03
CA ILE A 85 16.66 -7.40 1.98
C ILE A 85 17.09 -8.43 0.93
N LYS A 86 17.80 -7.97 -0.11
CA LYS A 86 18.25 -8.80 -1.25
C LYS A 86 17.08 -9.34 -2.09
N ARG A 87 16.61 -10.56 -1.82
CA ARG A 87 15.58 -11.26 -2.59
C ARG A 87 14.44 -11.65 -1.67
N PRO A 88 13.18 -11.51 -2.12
CA PRO A 88 12.04 -11.90 -1.32
C PRO A 88 12.03 -13.41 -1.05
N GLY A 89 11.70 -13.78 0.18
CA GLY A 89 11.53 -15.14 0.65
C GLY A 89 10.39 -15.83 -0.09
N ARG A 90 10.65 -17.03 -0.61
CA ARG A 90 9.68 -17.80 -1.39
C ARG A 90 8.39 -18.08 -0.63
N ASP A 91 8.48 -18.27 0.68
CA ASP A 91 7.31 -18.54 1.51
C ASP A 91 6.43 -17.31 1.67
N PHE A 92 7.00 -16.12 1.87
CA PHE A 92 6.23 -14.87 1.91
C PHE A 92 5.61 -14.55 0.56
N LEU A 93 6.32 -14.79 -0.55
CA LEU A 93 5.74 -14.67 -1.89
C LEU A 93 4.54 -15.61 -2.08
N ARG A 94 4.64 -16.85 -1.59
CA ARG A 94 3.56 -17.83 -1.69
C ARG A 94 2.35 -17.44 -0.84
N GLN A 95 2.58 -16.99 0.38
CA GLN A 95 1.51 -16.66 1.32
C GLN A 95 0.80 -15.37 0.93
N TYR A 96 1.54 -14.28 0.71
CA TYR A 96 0.96 -13.02 0.27
C TYR A 96 0.39 -13.08 -1.15
N GLY A 97 0.96 -13.92 -2.03
CA GLY A 97 0.48 -14.09 -3.40
C GLY A 97 -0.90 -14.72 -3.50
N ARG A 98 -1.37 -15.40 -2.44
CA ARG A 98 -2.75 -15.89 -2.32
C ARG A 98 -3.75 -14.75 -2.09
N LEU A 99 -3.29 -13.60 -1.58
CA LEU A 99 -4.13 -12.45 -1.29
C LEU A 99 -4.26 -11.52 -2.49
N GLY A 100 -3.19 -11.34 -3.27
CA GLY A 100 -3.19 -10.49 -4.46
C GLY A 100 -1.81 -10.37 -5.10
N GLU A 101 -1.70 -9.51 -6.11
CA GLU A 101 -0.43 -9.22 -6.77
C GLU A 101 0.58 -8.61 -5.78
N ILE A 102 1.83 -9.08 -5.83
CA ILE A 102 2.88 -8.62 -4.91
C ILE A 102 3.75 -7.56 -5.59
N HIS A 103 3.87 -6.42 -4.92
CA HIS A 103 4.82 -5.38 -5.28
C HIS A 103 5.95 -5.33 -4.26
N VAL A 104 7.17 -5.64 -4.69
CA VAL A 104 8.34 -5.69 -3.81
C VAL A 104 8.99 -4.31 -3.71
N VAL A 105 9.13 -3.80 -2.49
CA VAL A 105 9.88 -2.59 -2.16
C VAL A 105 11.14 -3.00 -1.41
N ARG A 106 12.28 -2.83 -2.07
CA ARG A 106 13.58 -3.18 -1.47
C ARG A 106 13.92 -2.26 -0.31
N PHE A 107 14.61 -2.81 0.69
CA PHE A 107 15.26 -2.00 1.70
C PHE A 107 16.38 -1.17 1.08
N ASP A 108 16.46 0.09 1.48
CA ASP A 108 17.51 1.01 1.09
C ASP A 108 17.86 1.90 2.30
N GLU A 109 19.10 1.78 2.75
CA GLU A 109 19.58 2.44 3.97
C GLU A 109 19.50 3.97 3.85
N LYS A 110 19.83 4.51 2.67
CA LYS A 110 19.75 5.95 2.41
C LYS A 110 18.32 6.45 2.60
N MET A 111 17.32 5.73 2.08
CA MET A 111 15.92 6.04 2.31
C MET A 111 15.55 5.96 3.80
N ALA A 112 15.99 4.93 4.52
CA ALA A 112 15.70 4.74 5.94
C ALA A 112 16.22 5.90 6.79
N VAL A 113 17.48 6.31 6.58
CA VAL A 113 18.12 7.43 7.29
C VAL A 113 17.41 8.75 7.00
N HIS A 114 17.12 9.03 5.72
CA HIS A 114 16.48 10.29 5.31
C HIS A 114 15.04 10.40 5.86
N ARG A 115 14.31 9.28 5.91
CA ARG A 115 12.98 9.25 6.52
C ARG A 115 13.04 9.55 8.01
N ALA A 116 14.05 9.06 8.72
CA ALA A 116 14.22 9.31 10.16
C ALA A 116 14.41 10.80 10.49
N VAL A 117 14.99 11.58 9.57
CA VAL A 117 15.14 13.04 9.70
C VAL A 117 14.01 13.84 9.03
N GLY A 118 12.91 13.18 8.66
CA GLY A 118 11.71 13.83 8.13
C GLY A 118 11.73 14.15 6.63
N VAL A 119 12.71 13.68 5.87
CA VAL A 119 12.74 13.86 4.42
C VAL A 119 11.72 12.93 3.75
N PRO A 120 10.79 13.46 2.94
CA PRO A 120 9.84 12.61 2.23
C PRO A 120 10.51 11.67 1.23
N PRO A 121 10.03 10.41 1.08
CA PRO A 121 10.70 9.41 0.24
C PRO A 121 10.91 9.83 -1.22
N TYR A 122 9.97 10.57 -1.81
CA TYR A 122 10.04 11.04 -3.19
C TYR A 122 11.18 12.04 -3.45
N ARG A 123 11.79 12.61 -2.41
CA ARG A 123 12.97 13.48 -2.52
C ARG A 123 14.29 12.70 -2.48
N VAL A 124 14.25 11.42 -2.12
CA VAL A 124 15.44 10.58 -2.03
C VAL A 124 15.61 9.80 -3.33
N ARG A 125 16.75 10.01 -4.01
CA ARG A 125 17.17 9.13 -5.11
C ARG A 125 17.64 7.80 -4.53
N SER A 126 16.72 6.85 -4.49
CA SER A 126 16.85 5.52 -3.89
C SER A 126 16.10 4.51 -4.75
N ILE A 127 16.59 3.27 -4.76
CA ILE A 127 15.92 2.18 -5.49
C ILE A 127 14.54 1.87 -4.89
N ALA A 128 14.40 2.02 -3.57
CA ALA A 128 13.15 1.83 -2.86
C ALA A 128 12.10 2.87 -3.28
N THR A 129 12.51 4.12 -3.53
CA THR A 129 11.62 5.17 -4.06
C THR A 129 11.06 4.78 -5.43
N LEU A 130 11.90 4.20 -6.30
CA LEU A 130 11.45 3.72 -7.60
C LEU A 130 10.50 2.53 -7.49
N ASP A 131 10.79 1.59 -6.60
CA ASP A 131 9.93 0.43 -6.34
C ASP A 131 8.55 0.85 -5.81
N MET A 132 8.52 1.79 -4.84
CA MET A 132 7.27 2.37 -4.33
C MET A 132 6.48 3.11 -5.42
N ALA A 133 7.15 3.90 -6.25
CA ALA A 133 6.49 4.63 -7.34
C ALA A 133 5.87 3.67 -8.36
N LYS A 134 6.58 2.59 -8.73
CA LYS A 134 6.05 1.55 -9.61
C LYS A 134 4.83 0.87 -8.99
N ALA A 135 4.93 0.44 -7.73
CA ALA A 135 3.82 -0.18 -7.00
C ALA A 135 2.59 0.74 -6.96
N ALA A 136 2.77 2.02 -6.62
CA ALA A 136 1.69 3.00 -6.55
C ALA A 136 0.99 3.19 -7.90
N VAL A 137 1.73 3.23 -9.00
CA VAL A 137 1.15 3.38 -10.35
C VAL A 137 0.32 2.16 -10.74
N GLU A 138 0.81 0.94 -10.51
CA GLU A 138 0.06 -0.28 -10.84
C GLU A 138 -1.20 -0.43 -9.98
N LEU A 139 -1.09 -0.21 -8.67
CA LEU A 139 -2.25 -0.21 -7.76
C LEU A 139 -3.30 0.82 -8.16
N TYR A 140 -2.87 2.03 -8.55
CA TYR A 140 -3.75 3.09 -9.01
C TYR A 140 -4.48 2.70 -10.32
N LYS A 141 -3.78 2.04 -11.26
CA LYS A 141 -4.41 1.54 -12.48
C LYS A 141 -5.46 0.47 -12.17
N CYS A 142 -5.14 -0.47 -11.28
CA CYS A 142 -6.07 -1.53 -10.87
C CYS A 142 -7.33 -0.94 -10.23
N ALA A 143 -7.18 0.04 -9.33
CA ALA A 143 -8.29 0.72 -8.69
C ALA A 143 -9.21 1.47 -9.67
N ASN A 144 -8.68 1.96 -10.80
CA ASN A 144 -9.46 2.64 -11.84
C ASN A 144 -10.00 1.69 -12.92
N ALA A 145 -9.35 0.55 -13.16
CA ALA A 145 -9.80 -0.44 -14.13
C ALA A 145 -11.09 -1.14 -13.70
N GLY A 146 -11.31 -1.30 -12.39
CA GLY A 146 -12.56 -1.84 -11.81
C GLY A 146 -13.79 -0.92 -11.92
N LYS A 147 -13.72 0.18 -12.68
CA LYS A 147 -14.85 1.08 -13.00
C LYS A 147 -15.39 0.90 -14.43
N ARG A 148 -15.05 -0.19 -15.11
CA ARG A 148 -15.62 -0.54 -16.42
C ARG A 148 -16.67 -1.63 -16.31
#